data_AF-A0A8J4TYL0-F1
#
_entry.id   AF-A0A8J4TYL0-F1
#
_cell.length_a   1.000
_cell.length_b   1.000
_cell.length_c   1.000
_cell.angle_alpha   90.00
_cell.angle_beta   90.00
_cell.angle_gamma   90.00
#
_symmetry.space_group_name_H-M   'P 1'
#
loop_
_entity.id
_entity.type
_entity.pdbx_description
1 polymer ?
#
loop_
_entity_poly.entity_id
_entity_poly.type
_entity_poly.pdbx_seq_one_letter_code
_entity_poly.pdbx_strand_id
1 'polypeptide(L)'
;MAKTPFLCFALISLWAASAVCMSVFYSSPKAHMLLRSRRANSFLEELKAPSLERECIEERCDFEEAKEIYQSKESTVSHCFIW
;
A
#
# COMPACT_ATOMS: atom_id res chain seq x y z
N MET A 1 -4.60 46.00 14.98
CA MET A 1 -4.04 45.65 13.67
C MET A 1 -3.39 44.24 13.61
N ALA A 2 -3.07 43.59 14.73
CA ALA A 2 -2.45 42.24 14.76
C ALA A 2 -3.43 41.05 14.82
N LYS A 3 -4.73 41.28 15.01
CA LYS A 3 -5.75 40.21 15.18
C LYS A 3 -6.26 39.64 13.85
N THR A 4 -6.30 40.49 12.81
CA THR A 4 -6.66 40.12 11.44
C THR A 4 -5.72 39.10 10.80
N PRO A 5 -4.37 39.24 10.85
CA PRO A 5 -3.49 38.22 10.29
C PRO A 5 -3.60 36.90 11.05
N PHE A 6 -3.73 36.94 12.38
CA PHE A 6 -3.88 35.73 13.20
C PHE A 6 -5.15 34.93 12.88
N LEU A 7 -6.28 35.62 12.68
CA LEU A 7 -7.53 35.00 12.22
C LEU A 7 -7.39 34.37 10.83
N CYS A 8 -6.72 35.06 9.89
CA CYS A 8 -6.50 34.51 8.55
C CYS A 8 -5.63 33.23 8.59
N PHE A 9 -4.55 33.21 9.37
CA PHE A 9 -3.70 32.01 9.50
C PHE A 9 -4.47 30.83 10.12
N ALA A 10 -5.32 31.07 11.12
CA ALA A 10 -6.14 30.03 11.72
C ALA A 10 -7.21 29.47 10.75
N LEU A 11 -7.78 30.33 9.90
CA LEU A 11 -8.74 29.88 8.87
C LEU A 11 -8.06 29.07 7.76
N ILE A 12 -6.86 29.47 7.34
CA ILE A 12 -6.08 28.75 6.32
C ILE A 12 -5.65 27.37 6.84
N SER A 13 -5.21 27.27 8.10
CA SER A 13 -4.82 25.97 8.69
C SER A 13 -6.01 25.03 8.85
N LEU A 14 -7.17 25.54 9.23
CA LEU A 14 -8.40 24.74 9.36
C LEU A 14 -8.89 24.22 7.99
N TRP A 15 -8.76 25.04 6.95
CA TRP A 15 -9.11 24.66 5.57
C TRP A 15 -8.14 23.61 5.02
N ALA A 16 -6.84 23.79 5.25
CA ALA A 16 -5.80 22.82 4.86
C ALA A 16 -5.97 21.47 5.57
N ALA A 17 -6.26 21.47 6.87
CA ALA A 17 -6.52 20.25 7.63
C ALA A 17 -7.74 19.47 7.07
N SER A 18 -8.79 20.19 6.67
CA SER A 18 -9.99 19.59 6.08
C SER A 18 -9.69 18.93 4.72
N ALA A 19 -8.84 19.56 3.89
CA ALA A 19 -8.44 19.02 2.59
C ALA A 19 -7.58 17.75 2.72
N VAL A 20 -6.71 17.67 3.74
CA VAL A 20 -5.88 16.49 4.00
C VAL A 20 -6.73 15.29 4.48
N CYS A 21 -7.77 15.51 5.28
CA CYS A 21 -8.68 14.43 5.69
C CYS A 21 -9.40 13.77 4.50
N MET A 22 -9.72 14.53 3.45
CA MET A 22 -10.46 14.00 2.29
C MET A 22 -9.57 13.22 1.32
N SER A 23 -8.27 13.53 1.24
CA SER A 23 -7.32 12.82 0.35
C SER A 23 -6.85 11.47 0.90
N VAL A 24 -7.07 11.20 2.20
CA VAL A 24 -6.75 9.91 2.84
C VAL A 24 -7.80 8.84 2.50
N PHE A 25 -9.02 9.23 2.12
CA PHE A 25 -10.06 8.28 1.69
C PHE A 25 -9.95 8.00 0.19
N TYR A 26 -8.94 7.22 -0.19
CA TYR A 26 -8.91 6.54 -1.49
C TYR A 26 -10.05 5.51 -1.55
N SER A 27 -10.64 5.33 -2.74
CA SER A 27 -11.82 4.50 -2.97
C SER A 27 -11.66 3.06 -2.45
N SER A 28 -12.69 2.63 -1.73
CA SER A 28 -12.75 1.46 -0.84
C SER A 28 -12.29 0.09 -1.39
N PRO A 29 -12.41 -0.27 -2.70
CA PRO A 29 -12.06 -1.63 -3.11
C PRO A 29 -10.56 -1.96 -2.96
N LYS A 30 -9.66 -1.00 -3.23
CA LYS A 30 -8.21 -1.20 -3.15
C LYS A 30 -7.67 -0.96 -1.74
N ALA A 31 -8.22 0.00 -1.02
CA ALA A 31 -7.80 0.30 0.34
C ALA A 31 -8.09 -0.85 1.32
N HIS A 32 -9.18 -1.60 1.11
CA HIS A 32 -9.53 -2.74 1.96
C HIS A 32 -8.61 -3.96 1.78
N MET A 33 -7.92 -4.06 0.64
CA MET A 33 -6.87 -5.05 0.38
C MET A 33 -5.56 -4.66 1.06
N LEU A 34 -5.18 -3.38 1.02
CA LEU A 34 -3.97 -2.87 1.69
C LEU A 34 -4.00 -3.05 3.21
N LEU A 35 -5.19 -3.01 3.82
CA LEU A 35 -5.35 -3.25 5.26
C LEU A 35 -5.36 -4.75 5.64
N ARG A 36 -5.56 -5.66 4.67
CA ARG A 36 -5.56 -7.11 4.90
C ARG A 36 -4.25 -7.80 4.53
N SER A 37 -3.49 -7.27 3.57
CA SER A 37 -2.23 -7.90 3.17
C SER A 37 -1.22 -7.80 4.31
N ARG A 38 -0.57 -8.91 4.65
CA ARG A 38 0.61 -8.87 5.49
C ARG A 38 1.75 -8.16 4.75
N ARG A 39 2.74 -7.69 5.52
CA ARG A 39 3.91 -6.98 4.98
C ARG A 39 4.88 -8.02 4.42
N ALA A 40 5.02 -8.06 3.10
CA ALA A 40 6.12 -8.77 2.46
C ALA A 40 7.47 -8.15 2.88
N ASN A 41 8.57 -8.89 2.68
CA ASN A 41 9.95 -8.44 2.89
C ASN A 41 10.32 -8.10 4.35
N SER A 42 10.00 -9.00 5.28
CA SER A 42 10.46 -8.98 6.67
C SER A 42 11.95 -9.35 6.81
N PHE A 43 12.59 -8.96 7.92
CA PHE A 43 14.02 -9.22 8.12
C PHE A 43 14.31 -10.73 8.10
N LEU A 44 15.16 -11.17 7.17
CA LEU A 44 15.52 -12.58 6.90
C LEU A 44 14.40 -13.45 6.29
N GLU A 45 13.39 -12.85 5.65
CA GLU A 45 12.35 -13.56 4.88
C GLU A 45 12.91 -14.55 3.87
N GLU A 46 13.93 -14.12 3.13
CA GLU A 46 14.65 -14.85 2.06
C GLU A 46 15.33 -16.16 2.51
N LEU A 47 15.52 -16.38 3.82
CA LEU A 47 16.07 -17.64 4.33
C LEU A 47 15.02 -18.75 4.40
N LYS A 48 13.74 -18.41 4.32
CA LYS A 48 12.63 -19.37 4.33
C LYS A 48 12.43 -19.92 2.91
N ALA A 49 11.83 -21.10 2.81
CA ALA A 49 11.51 -21.69 1.52
C ALA A 49 10.43 -20.85 0.79
N PRO A 50 10.54 -20.70 -0.54
CA PRO A 50 9.55 -19.99 -1.34
C PRO A 50 8.18 -20.67 -1.23
N SER A 51 7.13 -19.89 -0.99
CA SER A 51 5.78 -20.40 -0.74
C SER A 51 4.69 -19.50 -1.31
N LEU A 52 3.91 -20.04 -2.25
CA LEU A 52 2.80 -19.33 -2.90
C LEU A 52 1.78 -18.76 -1.90
N GLU A 53 1.38 -19.56 -0.92
CA GLU A 53 0.36 -19.16 0.04
C GLU A 53 0.84 -18.00 0.91
N ARG A 54 2.09 -18.07 1.39
CA ARG A 54 2.68 -17.05 2.27
C ARG A 54 3.00 -15.75 1.53
N GLU A 55 3.80 -15.82 0.46
CA GLU A 55 4.36 -14.63 -0.20
C GLU A 55 3.35 -13.94 -1.12
N CYS A 56 2.47 -14.73 -1.76
CA CYS A 56 1.69 -14.28 -2.92
C CYS A 56 0.16 -14.35 -2.73
N ILE A 57 -0.34 -15.03 -1.68
CA ILE A 57 -1.77 -15.07 -1.33
C ILE A 57 -2.04 -14.28 -0.03
N GLU A 58 -1.24 -14.51 1.02
CA GLU A 58 -1.34 -13.79 2.30
C GLU A 58 -0.62 -12.42 2.25
N GLU A 59 0.48 -12.35 1.51
CA GLU A 59 1.29 -11.17 1.28
C GLU A 59 1.19 -10.70 -0.18
N ARG A 60 1.66 -9.47 -0.44
CA ARG A 60 1.82 -8.98 -1.81
C ARG A 60 3.25 -9.27 -2.24
N CYS A 61 3.41 -10.22 -3.15
CA CYS A 61 4.73 -10.56 -3.71
C CYS A 61 5.14 -9.65 -4.87
N ASP A 62 6.44 -9.49 -5.07
CA ASP A 62 7.01 -8.87 -6.26
C ASP A 62 7.31 -9.88 -7.38
N PHE A 63 7.81 -9.38 -8.50
CA PHE A 63 8.03 -10.22 -9.68
C PHE A 63 9.10 -11.29 -9.46
N GLU A 64 10.10 -11.04 -8.63
CA GLU A 64 11.19 -11.99 -8.36
C GLU A 64 10.66 -13.14 -7.51
N GLU A 65 9.95 -12.85 -6.42
CA GLU A 65 9.25 -13.83 -5.58
C GLU A 65 8.24 -14.67 -6.40
N ALA A 66 7.42 -14.02 -7.24
CA ALA A 66 6.47 -14.73 -8.10
C ALA A 66 7.17 -15.63 -9.13
N LYS A 67 8.40 -15.29 -9.55
CA LYS A 67 9.20 -16.10 -10.47
C LYS A 67 9.84 -17.31 -9.77
N GLU A 68 10.11 -17.22 -8.48
CA GLU A 68 10.57 -18.37 -7.70
C GLU A 68 9.50 -19.46 -7.59
N ILE A 69 8.23 -19.05 -7.56
CA ILE A 69 7.07 -19.95 -7.48
C ILE A 69 6.64 -20.45 -8.86
N TYR A 70 6.53 -19.53 -9.84
CA TYR A 70 5.99 -19.83 -11.16
C TYR A 70 7.09 -20.01 -12.21
N GLN A 71 7.13 -21.18 -12.84
CA GLN A 71 8.12 -21.49 -13.87
C GLN A 71 7.81 -20.84 -15.23
N SER A 72 6.56 -20.44 -15.47
CA SER A 72 6.13 -19.83 -16.74
C SER A 72 5.98 -18.31 -16.61
N LYS A 73 6.52 -17.56 -17.59
CA LYS A 73 6.45 -16.09 -17.58
C LYS A 73 5.02 -15.56 -17.59
N GLU A 74 4.09 -16.22 -18.28
CA GLU A 74 2.68 -15.79 -18.32
C GLU A 74 2.01 -15.89 -16.95
N SER A 75 2.27 -16.95 -16.19
CA SER A 75 1.74 -17.09 -14.81
C SER A 75 2.37 -16.08 -13.85
N THR A 76 3.67 -15.80 -13.99
CA THR A 76 4.34 -14.79 -13.14
C THR A 76 3.78 -13.39 -13.39
N VAL A 77 3.65 -13.03 -14.67
CA VAL A 77 3.09 -11.75 -15.12
C VAL A 77 1.67 -11.62 -14.61
N SER A 78 0.78 -12.56 -14.93
CA SER A 78 -0.62 -12.50 -14.49
C SER A 78 -0.77 -12.38 -12.98
N HIS A 79 -0.03 -13.15 -12.18
CA HIS A 79 -0.10 -13.05 -10.72
C HIS A 79 0.42 -11.69 -10.19
N CYS A 80 1.53 -11.19 -10.73
CA CYS A 80 2.08 -9.87 -10.40
C CYS A 80 1.16 -8.70 -10.84
N PHE A 81 0.30 -8.91 -11.83
CA PHE A 81 -0.66 -7.89 -12.29
C PHE A 81 -2.01 -7.92 -11.54
N ILE A 82 -2.30 -8.98 -10.80
CA ILE A 82 -3.56 -9.15 -10.06
C ILE A 82 -3.47 -8.56 -8.63
N TRP A 83 -2.26 -8.32 -8.11
CA TRP A 83 -1.99 -7.81 -6.76
C TRP A 83 -1.23 -6.49 -6.72
#